data_AF-A0A7I9YHA7-F1
#
_entry.id   AF-A0A7I9YHA7-F1
#
_cell.length_a   1.000
_cell.length_b   1.000
_cell.length_c   1.000
_cell.angle_alpha   90.00
_cell.angle_beta   90.00
_cell.angle_gamma   90.00
#
_symmetry.space_group_name_H-M   'P 1'
#
loop_
_entity.id
_entity.type
_entity.pdbx_description
1 polymer ?
#
loop_
_entity_poly.entity_id
_entity_poly.type
_entity_poly.pdbx_seq_one_letter_code
_entity_poly.pdbx_strand_id
1 'polypeptide(L)'
;MAAPAKRTLRSVKPDEKPVRKRALNVAQAAKTGDQLALLIALRDRIAREIAALDCPPRDLASLSRKLIEIGKEIEAIKLRKKQLDDETNDDIDDSWDEEAL
;
A
#
# COMPACT_ATOMS: atom_id res chain seq x y z
N MET A 1 -6.87 -13.09 -28.88
CA MET A 1 -6.82 -12.62 -27.48
C MET A 1 -5.84 -13.52 -26.74
N ALA A 2 -4.81 -12.98 -26.08
CA ALA A 2 -3.80 -13.77 -25.38
C ALA A 2 -4.31 -14.10 -23.96
N ALA A 3 -4.27 -15.37 -23.58
CA ALA A 3 -4.72 -15.86 -22.27
C ALA A 3 -3.82 -15.36 -21.12
N PRO A 4 -4.36 -15.07 -19.93
CA PRO A 4 -3.56 -14.59 -18.80
C PRO A 4 -2.64 -15.70 -18.28
N ALA A 5 -1.37 -15.38 -18.06
CA ALA A 5 -0.37 -16.33 -17.57
C ALA A 5 -0.66 -16.81 -16.14
N LYS A 6 -0.80 -18.13 -15.95
CA LYS A 6 -1.11 -18.78 -14.66
C LYS A 6 -0.01 -18.52 -13.64
N ARG A 7 -0.30 -17.75 -12.58
CA ARG A 7 0.63 -17.54 -11.46
C ARG A 7 0.73 -18.81 -10.62
N THR A 8 1.84 -19.54 -10.74
CA THR A 8 2.10 -20.73 -9.90
C THR A 8 2.46 -20.29 -8.49
N LEU A 9 1.59 -20.57 -7.52
CA LEU A 9 1.92 -20.42 -6.10
C LEU A 9 3.05 -21.39 -5.74
N ARG A 10 3.99 -20.95 -4.87
CA ARG A 10 5.07 -21.80 -4.35
C ARG A 10 4.77 -22.16 -2.90
N SER A 11 5.16 -23.36 -2.48
CA SER A 11 5.09 -23.75 -1.07
C SER A 11 6.07 -22.92 -0.24
N VAL A 12 5.57 -22.28 0.80
CA VAL A 12 6.36 -21.52 1.78
C VAL A 12 6.96 -22.51 2.78
N LYS A 13 8.26 -22.39 3.10
CA LYS A 13 8.88 -23.27 4.11
C LYS A 13 8.39 -22.92 5.52
N PRO A 14 8.41 -23.85 6.49
CA PRO A 14 7.88 -23.63 7.84
C PRO A 14 8.45 -22.40 8.58
N ASP A 15 9.65 -21.94 8.24
CA ASP A 15 10.34 -20.82 8.90
C ASP A 15 10.66 -19.65 7.93
N GLU A 16 10.03 -19.63 6.75
CA GLU A 16 10.21 -18.56 5.78
C GLU A 16 9.39 -17.33 6.17
N LYS A 17 10.09 -16.27 6.58
CA LYS A 17 9.47 -15.00 6.96
C LYS A 17 9.37 -14.07 5.76
N PRO A 18 8.23 -13.38 5.55
CA PRO A 18 8.12 -12.44 4.45
C PRO A 18 9.16 -11.33 4.59
N VAL A 19 9.94 -11.10 3.53
CA VAL A 19 10.87 -9.99 3.48
C VAL A 19 10.06 -8.69 3.49
N ARG A 20 10.09 -7.98 4.62
CA ARG A 20 9.47 -6.66 4.73
C ARG A 20 10.23 -5.71 3.82
N LYS A 21 9.58 -5.24 2.74
CA LYS A 21 10.14 -4.20 1.88
C LYS A 21 10.37 -2.94 2.73
N ARG A 22 11.59 -2.39 2.70
CA ARG A 22 11.90 -1.13 3.38
C ARG A 22 11.01 -0.03 2.82
N ALA A 23 10.48 0.84 3.69
CA ALA A 23 9.77 2.03 3.25
C ALA A 23 10.71 2.91 2.43
N LEU A 24 10.25 3.30 1.23
CA LEU A 24 11.01 4.18 0.34
C LEU A 24 11.09 5.57 0.98
N ASN A 25 12.22 6.26 0.80
CA ASN A 25 12.27 7.69 1.08
C ASN A 25 11.55 8.48 -0.02
N VAL A 26 11.26 9.77 0.23
CA VAL A 26 10.48 10.61 -0.70
C VAL A 26 11.07 10.63 -2.11
N ALA A 27 12.40 10.78 -2.22
CA ALA A 27 13.08 10.84 -3.52
C ALA A 27 13.03 9.50 -4.28
N GLN A 28 13.10 8.38 -3.56
CA GLN A 28 12.99 7.05 -4.14
C GLN A 28 11.54 6.76 -4.58
N ALA A 29 10.56 7.10 -3.74
CA ALA A 29 9.14 6.91 -4.05
C ALA A 29 8.67 7.79 -5.22
N ALA A 30 9.23 9.00 -5.37
CA ALA A 30 8.94 9.85 -6.52
C ALA A 30 9.41 9.23 -7.85
N LYS A 31 10.50 8.45 -7.84
CA LYS A 31 11.04 7.80 -9.04
C LYS A 31 10.26 6.56 -9.47
N THR A 32 9.53 5.91 -8.57
CA THR A 32 8.78 4.69 -8.92
C THR A 32 7.48 4.98 -9.65
N GLY A 33 6.98 6.22 -9.60
CA GLY A 33 5.68 6.58 -10.15
C GLY A 33 4.48 6.03 -9.36
N ASP A 34 4.71 5.32 -8.25
CA ASP A 34 3.63 4.83 -7.39
C ASP A 34 3.19 5.95 -6.44
N GLN A 35 2.04 6.54 -6.75
CA GLN A 35 1.43 7.61 -5.96
C GLN A 35 1.22 7.19 -4.50
N LEU A 36 0.84 5.93 -4.23
CA LEU A 36 0.61 5.46 -2.87
C LEU A 36 1.92 5.45 -2.08
N ALA A 37 3.00 4.96 -2.69
CA ALA A 37 4.33 4.94 -2.07
C ALA A 37 4.84 6.36 -1.79
N LEU A 38 4.62 7.30 -2.71
CA LEU A 38 5.00 8.70 -2.54
C LEU A 38 4.26 9.34 -1.36
N LEU A 39 2.95 9.14 -1.26
CA LEU A 39 2.14 9.69 -0.17
C LEU A 39 2.53 9.11 1.19
N ILE A 40 2.82 7.81 1.26
CA ILE A 40 3.33 7.18 2.49
C ILE A 40 4.68 7.80 2.89
N ALA A 41 5.60 7.98 1.94
CA ALA A 41 6.90 8.57 2.23
C ALA A 41 6.80 10.02 2.71
N LEU A 42 5.89 10.81 2.13
CA LEU A 42 5.61 12.18 2.55
C LEU A 42 5.00 12.24 3.95
N ARG A 43 4.01 11.38 4.23
CA ARG A 43 3.41 11.25 5.56
C ARG A 43 4.47 10.98 6.63
N ASP A 44 5.36 10.02 6.38
CA ASP A 44 6.40 9.62 7.31
C ASP A 44 7.48 10.71 7.48
N ARG A 45 7.70 11.54 6.46
CA ARG A 45 8.56 12.72 6.58
C ARG A 45 7.92 13.81 7.44
N ILE A 46 6.66 14.15 7.17
CA ILE A 46 5.92 15.18 7.91
C ILE A 46 5.74 14.78 9.38
N ALA A 47 5.41 13.52 9.66
CA ALA A 47 5.27 13.03 11.03
C ALA A 47 6.57 13.20 11.84
N ARG A 48 7.73 12.99 11.21
CA ARG A 48 9.04 13.23 11.83
C ARG A 48 9.31 14.71 12.09
N GLU A 49 8.90 15.59 11.18
CA GLU A 49 9.05 17.04 11.36
C GLU A 49 8.15 17.57 12.49
N ILE A 50 6.90 17.10 12.59
CA ILE A 50 5.98 17.50 13.67
C ILE A 50 6.46 16.98 15.03
N ALA A 51 7.05 15.78 15.07
CA ALA A 51 7.57 15.21 16.30
C ALA A 51 8.88 15.86 16.78
N ALA A 52 9.52 16.70 15.96
CA ALA A 52 10.75 17.37 16.32
C ALA A 52 10.49 18.53 17.29
N LEU A 53 11.36 18.68 18.29
CA LEU A 53 11.22 19.68 19.36
C LEU A 53 11.35 21.12 18.85
N ASP A 54 11.96 21.31 17.68
CA ASP A 54 12.24 22.59 17.04
C ASP A 54 11.17 23.03 16.03
N CYS A 55 10.06 22.30 15.90
CA CYS A 55 9.00 22.64 14.96
C CYS A 55 8.29 23.94 15.39
N PRO A 56 8.38 25.03 14.60
CA PRO A 56 7.76 26.30 14.98
C PRO A 56 6.23 26.17 14.95
N PRO A 57 5.49 26.83 15.87
CA PRO A 57 4.04 26.65 16.00
C PRO A 57 3.23 26.94 14.72
N ARG A 58 3.72 27.86 13.89
CA ARG A 58 3.13 28.18 12.58
C ARG A 58 3.20 26.99 11.62
N ASP A 59 4.33 26.30 11.58
CA ASP A 59 4.53 25.16 10.69
C ASP A 59 3.83 23.92 11.24
N LEU A 60 3.77 23.75 12.56
CA LEU A 60 3.02 22.69 13.21
C LEU A 60 1.55 22.66 12.76
N ALA A 61 0.87 23.81 12.74
CA ALA A 61 -0.52 23.90 12.29
C ALA A 61 -0.67 23.52 10.80
N SER A 62 0.25 23.97 9.95
CA SER A 62 0.22 23.64 8.51
C SER A 62 0.52 22.16 8.25
N LEU A 63 1.55 21.62 8.89
CA LEU A 63 2.02 20.25 8.73
C LEU A 63 1.01 19.24 9.29
N SER A 64 0.38 19.52 10.44
CA SER A 64 -0.65 18.65 11.01
C SER A 64 -1.88 18.54 10.11
N ARG A 65 -2.31 19.65 9.49
CA ARG A 65 -3.37 19.62 8.48
C ARG A 65 -2.97 18.78 7.25
N LYS A 66 -1.78 19.00 6.70
CA LYS A 66 -1.26 18.20 5.57
C LYS A 66 -1.17 16.72 5.91
N LEU A 67 -0.79 16.38 7.14
CA LEU A 67 -0.71 14.98 7.59
C LEU A 67 -2.08 14.29 7.56
N ILE A 68 -3.13 14.98 8.01
CA ILE A 68 -4.52 14.49 7.96
C ILE A 68 -4.99 14.32 6.52
N GLU A 69 -4.72 15.31 5.65
CA GLU A 69 -5.11 15.28 4.24
C GLU A 69 -4.45 14.10 3.50
N ILE A 70 -3.15 13.89 3.69
CA ILE A 70 -2.42 12.76 3.10
C ILE A 70 -2.95 11.42 3.65
N GLY A 71 -3.28 11.35 4.94
CA GLY A 71 -3.88 10.15 5.54
C GLY A 71 -5.18 9.74 4.85
N LYS A 72 -6.08 10.71 4.62
CA LYS A 72 -7.34 10.48 3.90
C LYS A 72 -7.12 10.04 2.45
N GLU A 73 -6.18 10.65 1.74
CA GLU A 73 -5.89 10.25 0.35
C GLU A 73 -5.33 8.82 0.27
N ILE A 74 -4.46 8.44 1.21
CA ILE A 74 -3.94 7.07 1.30
C ILE A 74 -5.08 6.07 1.50
N GLU A 75 -6.02 6.36 2.40
CA GLU A 75 -7.19 5.52 2.64
C GLU A 75 -8.06 5.39 1.39
N ALA A 76 -8.33 6.50 0.69
CA ALA A 76 -9.09 6.50 -0.56
C ALA A 76 -8.41 5.65 -1.66
N ILE A 77 -7.09 5.77 -1.83
CA ILE A 77 -6.35 4.95 -2.79
C ILE A 77 -6.37 3.48 -2.40
N LYS A 78 -6.20 3.15 -1.11
CA LYS A 78 -6.25 1.76 -0.63
C LYS A 78 -7.63 1.14 -0.82
N LEU A 79 -8.69 1.88 -0.53
CA LEU A 79 -10.06 1.43 -0.73
C LEU A 79 -10.32 1.15 -2.21
N ARG A 80 -9.96 2.09 -3.10
CA ARG A 80 -10.07 1.89 -4.56
C ARG A 80 -9.28 0.67 -5.04
N LYS A 81 -8.05 0.48 -4.58
CA LYS A 81 -7.24 -0.70 -4.92
C LYS A 81 -7.91 -2.00 -4.46
N LYS A 82 -8.43 -2.02 -3.22
CA LYS A 82 -9.12 -3.18 -2.68
C LYS A 82 -10.38 -3.51 -3.48
N GLN A 83 -11.19 -2.51 -3.82
CA GLN A 83 -12.41 -2.70 -4.62
C GLN A 83 -12.09 -3.31 -5.99
N LEU A 84 -11.05 -2.79 -6.66
CA LEU A 84 -10.59 -3.36 -7.92
C LEU A 84 -10.10 -4.80 -7.77
N ASP A 85 -9.33 -5.10 -6.71
CA ASP A 85 -8.84 -6.45 -6.45
C ASP A 85 -10.01 -7.43 -6.16
N ASP A 86 -10.99 -7.02 -5.35
CA ASP A 86 -12.19 -7.80 -5.01
C ASP A 86 -13.05 -8.07 -6.27
N GLU A 87 -13.27 -7.05 -7.13
CA GLU A 87 -13.99 -7.22 -8.41
C GLU A 87 -13.30 -8.22 -9.35
N THR A 88 -11.96 -8.30 -9.37
CA THR A 88 -11.23 -9.31 -10.16
C THR A 88 -11.24 -10.71 -9.55
N ASN A 89 -11.63 -10.88 -8.28
CA ASN A 89 -11.54 -12.16 -7.57
C ASN A 89 -12.87 -12.93 -7.53
N ASP A 90 -13.99 -12.28 -7.89
CA ASP A 90 -15.31 -12.91 -7.99
C ASP A 90 -15.47 -13.85 -9.21
N ASP A 91 -14.46 -13.96 -10.09
CA ASP A 91 -14.40 -14.91 -11.22
C ASP A 91 -13.83 -16.29 -10.83
N ILE A 92 -13.89 -16.69 -9.55
CA ILE A 92 -13.55 -18.06 -9.12
C ILE A 92 -14.81 -18.91 -9.24
N ASP A 93 -14.85 -19.74 -10.28
CA ASP A 93 -15.86 -20.77 -10.50
C ASP A 93 -15.95 -21.70 -9.27
N ASP A 94 -17.04 -21.58 -8.52
CA ASP A 94 -17.37 -22.31 -7.30
C ASP A 94 -17.81 -23.76 -7.61
N SER A 95 -17.24 -24.37 -8.66
CA SER A 95 -17.48 -25.77 -9.05
C SER A 95 -16.71 -26.70 -8.13
N TRP A 96 -17.25 -26.89 -6.93
CA TRP A 96 -16.78 -27.89 -5.98
C TRP A 96 -17.26 -29.28 -6.42
N ASP A 97 -16.42 -30.01 -7.17
CA ASP A 97 -16.71 -31.38 -7.60
C ASP A 97 -16.51 -32.38 -6.45
N GLU A 98 -17.62 -32.83 -5.86
CA GLU A 98 -17.70 -33.85 -4.78
C GLU A 98 -17.13 -35.22 -5.18
N GLU A 99 -16.90 -35.48 -6.47
CA GLU A 99 -16.51 -36.79 -7.02
C GLU A 99 -15.00 -37.12 -6.84
N ALA A 100 -14.23 -36.21 -6.23
CA ALA A 100 -12.78 -36.36 -6.03
C ALA A 100 -12.36 -36.88 -4.63
N LEU A 101 -13.32 -37.31 -3.79
CA LEU A 101 -13.12 -37.92 -2.47
C LEU A 101 -13.33 -39.44 -2.50
#